data_AF-A0A3C0K699-F1
#
_entry.id   AF-A0A3C0K699-F1
#
_cell.length_a   1.000
_cell.length_b   1.000
_cell.length_c   1.000
_cell.angle_alpha   90.00
_cell.angle_beta   90.00
_cell.angle_gamma   90.00
#
_symmetry.space_group_name_H-M   'P 1'
#
loop_
_entity.id
_entity.type
_entity.pdbx_description
1 polymer ?
#
loop_
_entity_poly.entity_id
_entity_poly.type
_entity_poly.pdbx_seq_one_letter_code
_entity_poly.pdbx_strand_id
1 'polypeptide(L)'
;MKKYIKEFSYSNLLLSLVSFVFILSALEVYVRLFNPVPFVTQYGNNVSDKYLPYKPKPFSVIAGTALTGEYSYHYQHNSFGFRDVEHTVYKEQDTYRILGLGDSFTYGIGVGFEETYLYLLETMLNDDVDISLNVEIIKAGIPRYYPETQRILLDKYGRNYEPDLIIIGFLPNDIVDTHFGLDAVVLDRSGYLKTKVANDFGRFGDFIYRNSHFVRIVL
;
A
#
# COMPACT_ATOMS: atom_id res chain seq x y z
N MET A 1 -9.48 58.84 -38.24
CA MET A 1 -9.82 57.57 -37.56
C MET A 1 -8.53 56.78 -37.32
N LYS A 2 -7.69 57.19 -36.37
CA LYS A 2 -6.45 56.47 -36.03
C LYS A 2 -6.74 55.57 -34.83
N LYS A 3 -6.68 54.26 -35.08
CA LYS A 3 -6.91 53.16 -34.15
C LYS A 3 -5.83 53.22 -33.06
N TYR A 4 -6.21 53.55 -31.83
CA TYR A 4 -5.34 53.39 -30.65
C TYR A 4 -5.19 51.89 -30.37
N ILE A 5 -4.21 51.25 -30.99
CA ILE A 5 -3.71 49.95 -30.53
C ILE A 5 -2.75 50.27 -29.40
N LYS A 6 -3.19 50.10 -28.15
CA LYS A 6 -2.35 50.24 -26.95
C LYS A 6 -1.18 49.26 -27.11
N GLU A 7 0.05 49.78 -27.18
CA GLU A 7 1.24 48.93 -27.20
C GLU A 7 1.28 48.09 -25.91
N PHE A 8 1.40 46.77 -26.10
CA PHE A 8 1.45 45.82 -25.01
C PHE A 8 2.82 45.94 -24.32
N SER A 9 2.84 46.57 -23.14
CA SER A 9 4.09 46.81 -22.41
C SER A 9 4.59 45.54 -21.69
N TYR A 10 5.79 45.10 -22.03
CA TYR A 10 6.49 43.99 -21.36
C TYR A 10 6.59 44.17 -19.83
N SER A 11 6.58 45.42 -19.32
CA SER A 11 6.58 45.70 -17.88
C SER A 11 5.31 45.26 -17.16
N ASN A 12 4.14 45.42 -17.80
CA ASN A 12 2.86 45.00 -17.22
C ASN A 12 2.74 43.47 -17.20
N LEU A 13 3.27 42.83 -18.25
CA LEU A 13 3.41 41.38 -18.33
C LEU A 13 4.29 40.84 -17.21
N LEU A 14 5.48 41.44 -17.03
CA LEU A 14 6.42 41.04 -15.99
C LEU A 14 5.82 41.23 -14.60
N LEU A 15 5.17 42.38 -14.34
CA LEU A 15 4.50 42.64 -13.07
C LEU A 15 3.41 41.61 -12.80
N SER A 16 2.57 41.31 -13.80
CA SER A 16 1.52 40.30 -13.68
C SER A 16 2.10 38.92 -13.38
N LEU A 17 3.20 38.54 -14.03
CA LEU A 17 3.90 37.28 -13.79
C LEU A 17 4.47 37.22 -12.37
N VAL A 18 5.12 38.29 -11.90
CA VAL A 18 5.68 38.38 -10.54
C VAL A 18 4.57 38.29 -9.49
N SER A 19 3.48 39.04 -9.68
CA SER A 19 2.33 38.99 -8.77
C SER A 19 1.70 37.59 -8.74
N PHE A 20 1.59 36.92 -9.89
CA PHE A 20 1.06 35.56 -9.98
C PHE A 20 1.94 34.56 -9.21
N VAL A 21 3.26 34.60 -9.40
CA VAL A 21 4.21 33.74 -8.66
C VAL A 21 4.17 34.04 -7.17
N PHE A 22 4.09 35.32 -6.78
CA PHE A 22 3.98 35.71 -5.37
C PHE A 22 2.71 35.16 -4.71
N ILE A 23 1.55 35.27 -5.37
CA ILE A 23 0.29 34.74 -4.86
C ILE A 23 0.35 33.22 -4.70
N LEU A 24 0.85 32.48 -5.70
CA LEU A 24 1.00 31.03 -5.60
C LEU A 24 1.95 30.63 -4.46
N SER A 25 3.05 31.37 -4.27
CA SER A 25 4.00 31.12 -3.19
C SER A 25 3.36 31.38 -1.81
N ALA A 26 2.62 32.48 -1.67
CA ALA A 26 1.91 32.82 -0.44
C ALA A 26 0.84 31.78 -0.10
N LEU A 27 0.10 31.29 -1.11
CA LEU A 27 -0.87 30.21 -0.94
C LEU A 27 -0.20 28.90 -0.51
N GLU A 28 0.89 28.49 -1.13
CA GLU A 28 1.63 27.29 -0.72
C GLU A 28 2.15 27.40 0.71
N VAL A 29 2.70 28.56 1.11
CA VAL A 29 3.13 28.81 2.50
C VAL A 29 1.94 28.72 3.46
N TYR A 30 0.82 29.36 3.12
CA TYR A 30 -0.40 29.28 3.93
C TYR A 30 -0.84 27.81 4.10
N VAL A 31 -1.00 27.07 3.01
CA VAL A 31 -1.45 25.67 3.08
C VAL A 31 -0.46 24.78 3.85
N ARG A 32 0.85 25.02 3.74
CA ARG A 32 1.86 24.29 4.53
C ARG A 32 1.74 24.53 6.03
N LEU A 33 1.44 25.77 6.44
CA LEU A 33 1.28 26.11 7.85
C LEU A 33 0.01 25.49 8.44
N PHE A 34 -1.08 25.46 7.68
CA PHE A 34 -2.35 24.87 8.14
C PHE A 34 -2.42 23.35 7.95
N ASN A 35 -1.67 22.80 6.98
CA ASN A 35 -1.61 21.39 6.60
C ASN A 35 -2.98 20.67 6.59
N PRO A 36 -3.98 21.19 5.85
CA PRO A 36 -5.35 20.65 5.87
C PRO A 36 -5.45 19.24 5.28
N VAL A 37 -4.47 18.84 4.47
CA VAL A 37 -4.39 17.51 3.84
C VAL A 37 -3.03 16.89 4.18
N PRO A 38 -2.83 16.41 5.42
CA PRO A 38 -1.60 15.72 5.80
C PRO A 38 -1.45 14.43 4.98
N PHE A 39 -0.21 13.95 4.81
CA PHE A 39 0.01 12.65 4.20
C PHE A 39 -0.68 11.56 5.02
N VAL A 40 -1.40 10.66 4.33
CA VAL A 40 -1.92 9.45 4.94
C VAL A 40 -0.75 8.53 5.26
N THR A 41 -0.34 8.51 6.53
CA THR A 41 0.80 7.72 7.01
C THR A 41 0.45 6.25 7.22
N GLN A 42 -0.84 5.89 7.20
CA GLN A 42 -1.33 4.52 7.34
C GLN A 42 -0.67 3.54 6.35
N TYR A 43 -0.34 4.02 5.14
CA TYR A 43 0.32 3.22 4.11
C TYR A 43 1.84 3.39 4.07
N GLY A 44 2.42 4.18 4.97
CA GLY A 44 3.84 4.56 4.93
C GLY A 44 4.82 3.40 5.13
N ASN A 45 4.36 2.23 5.58
CA ASN A 45 5.16 1.01 5.63
C ASN A 45 4.96 0.09 4.41
N ASN A 46 4.34 0.58 3.33
CA ASN A 46 4.23 -0.14 2.08
C ASN A 46 5.20 0.41 1.03
N VAL A 47 5.40 -0.34 -0.04
CA VAL A 47 6.17 0.04 -1.21
C VAL A 47 5.42 -0.34 -2.48
N SER A 48 5.67 0.40 -3.57
CA SER A 48 5.15 0.03 -4.89
C SER A 48 5.74 -1.30 -5.37
N ASP A 49 4.97 -2.09 -6.10
CA ASP A 49 5.41 -3.32 -6.75
C ASP A 49 5.24 -3.22 -8.28
N LYS A 50 5.87 -4.13 -9.03
CA LYS A 50 5.73 -4.16 -10.50
C LYS A 50 4.33 -4.63 -10.94
N TYR A 51 3.74 -5.57 -10.22
CA TYR A 51 2.46 -6.19 -10.57
C TYR A 51 1.37 -5.91 -9.54
N LEU A 52 1.72 -5.82 -8.26
CA LEU A 52 0.78 -5.53 -7.18
C LEU A 52 0.59 -4.01 -7.04
N PRO A 53 -0.58 -3.55 -6.57
CA PRO A 53 -0.78 -2.12 -6.29
C PRO A 53 0.22 -1.60 -5.25
N TYR A 54 0.51 -2.43 -4.25
CA TYR A 54 1.56 -2.23 -3.26
C TYR A 54 1.84 -3.55 -2.51
N LYS A 55 2.92 -3.58 -1.74
CA LYS A 55 3.19 -4.62 -0.74
C LYS A 55 3.84 -4.02 0.51
N PRO A 56 3.77 -4.66 1.68
CA PRO A 56 4.51 -4.18 2.84
C PRO A 56 6.02 -4.13 2.56
N LYS A 57 6.70 -3.19 3.21
CA LYS A 57 8.12 -2.95 2.99
C LYS A 57 8.93 -4.20 3.43
N PRO A 58 9.79 -4.75 2.55
CA PRO A 58 10.66 -5.87 2.89
C PRO A 58 11.46 -5.64 4.18
N PHE A 59 11.58 -6.67 5.02
CA PHE A 59 12.34 -6.65 6.27
C PHE A 59 11.92 -5.55 7.26
N SER A 60 10.72 -4.98 7.09
CA SER A 60 10.26 -3.92 7.98
C SER A 60 9.74 -4.47 9.29
N VAL A 61 10.01 -3.72 10.35
CA VAL A 61 9.42 -3.91 11.68
C VAL A 61 8.62 -2.66 12.00
N ILE A 62 7.33 -2.83 12.29
CA ILE A 62 6.44 -1.76 12.70
C ILE A 62 5.81 -2.09 14.04
N ALA A 63 5.82 -1.11 14.93
CA ALA A 63 5.19 -1.24 16.23
C ALA A 63 4.44 0.04 16.58
N GLY A 64 3.38 -0.10 17.37
CA GLY A 64 2.58 1.03 17.80
C GLY A 64 1.30 0.61 18.50
N THR A 65 0.41 1.56 18.63
CA THR A 65 -0.93 1.36 19.19
C THR A 65 -1.94 1.84 18.16
N ALA A 66 -3.07 1.13 18.04
CA ALA A 66 -4.18 1.55 17.20
C ALA A 66 -4.58 2.99 17.51
N LEU A 67 -5.08 3.72 16.52
CA LEU A 67 -5.51 5.13 16.69
C LEU A 67 -6.58 5.28 17.78
N THR A 68 -7.42 4.26 17.94
CA THR A 68 -8.48 4.13 18.94
C THR A 68 -7.95 3.74 20.32
N GLY A 69 -6.70 3.30 20.43
CA GLY A 69 -6.12 2.73 21.65
C GLY A 69 -6.52 1.27 21.91
N GLU A 70 -7.22 0.62 20.97
CA GLU A 70 -7.88 -0.67 21.23
C GLU A 70 -6.92 -1.87 21.27
N TYR A 71 -5.77 -1.78 20.59
CA TYR A 71 -4.69 -2.78 20.66
C TYR A 71 -3.32 -2.14 20.42
N SER A 72 -2.28 -2.82 20.90
CA SER A 72 -0.90 -2.57 20.50
C SER A 72 -0.47 -3.64 19.50
N TYR A 73 0.42 -3.27 18.59
CA TYR A 73 0.89 -4.17 17.56
C TYR A 73 2.40 -4.13 17.40
N HIS A 74 2.94 -5.26 16.98
CA HIS A 74 4.32 -5.43 16.54
C HIS A 74 4.33 -6.39 15.34
N TYR A 75 4.56 -5.85 14.14
CA TYR A 75 4.57 -6.61 12.90
C TYR A 75 5.97 -6.62 12.30
N GLN A 76 6.46 -7.81 12.01
CA GLN A 76 7.71 -8.05 11.30
C GLN A 76 7.40 -8.69 9.96
N HIS A 77 8.11 -8.27 8.92
CA HIS A 77 7.91 -8.78 7.57
C HIS A 77 9.17 -9.46 7.04
N ASN A 78 8.98 -10.48 6.22
CA ASN A 78 10.05 -11.16 5.50
C ASN A 78 10.54 -10.35 4.27
N SER A 79 11.42 -10.95 3.48
CA SER A 79 12.05 -10.39 2.29
C SER A 79 11.06 -10.03 1.18
N PHE A 80 9.94 -10.75 1.09
CA PHE A 80 8.86 -10.38 0.19
C PHE A 80 8.06 -9.20 0.75
N GLY A 81 7.86 -9.15 2.07
CA GLY A 81 6.96 -8.23 2.74
C GLY A 81 5.73 -8.91 3.32
N PHE A 82 5.69 -10.24 3.41
CA PHE A 82 4.65 -10.93 4.17
C PHE A 82 4.94 -10.83 5.66
N ARG A 83 3.90 -10.74 6.48
CA ARG A 83 4.03 -10.87 7.94
C ARG A 83 4.18 -12.35 8.28
N ASP A 84 5.39 -12.85 8.06
CA ASP A 84 5.74 -14.24 8.19
C ASP A 84 7.25 -14.42 8.36
N VAL A 85 7.68 -15.66 8.52
CA VAL A 85 9.08 -16.06 8.41
C VAL A 85 9.53 -16.13 6.94
N GLU A 86 10.83 -16.35 6.72
CA GLU A 86 11.34 -16.64 5.37
C GLU A 86 10.99 -18.06 4.96
N HIS A 87 10.54 -18.21 3.72
CA HIS A 87 10.22 -19.49 3.10
C HIS A 87 11.10 -19.71 1.87
N THR A 88 11.62 -20.92 1.70
CA THR A 88 12.34 -21.29 0.48
C THR A 88 11.34 -21.47 -0.66
N VAL A 89 11.70 -20.97 -1.85
CA VAL A 89 10.90 -21.19 -3.06
C VAL A 89 10.86 -22.69 -3.39
N TYR A 90 12.01 -23.36 -3.25
CA TYR A 90 12.08 -24.82 -3.34
C TYR A 90 11.29 -25.44 -2.19
N LYS A 91 10.40 -26.38 -2.55
CA LYS A 91 9.61 -27.16 -1.61
C LYS A 91 10.40 -28.39 -1.20
N GLU A 92 10.68 -28.49 0.11
CA GLU A 92 11.41 -29.63 0.67
C GLU A 92 10.61 -30.93 0.55
N GLN A 93 11.32 -32.06 0.60
CA GLN A 93 10.67 -33.37 0.60
C GLN A 93 9.77 -33.52 1.85
N ASP A 94 8.69 -34.30 1.72
CA ASP A 94 7.73 -34.57 2.79
C ASP A 94 7.06 -33.30 3.39
N THR A 95 7.04 -32.21 2.62
CA THR A 95 6.36 -30.96 3.00
C THR A 95 5.00 -30.86 2.32
N TYR A 96 3.96 -30.52 3.08
CA TYR A 96 2.67 -30.09 2.54
C TYR A 96 2.55 -28.57 2.68
N ARG A 97 2.48 -27.87 1.55
CA ARG A 97 2.59 -26.41 1.54
C ARG A 97 1.24 -25.75 1.28
N ILE A 98 0.84 -24.88 2.19
CA ILE A 98 -0.39 -24.11 2.11
C ILE A 98 -0.04 -22.64 1.83
N LEU A 99 -0.71 -22.03 0.85
CA LEU A 99 -0.64 -20.59 0.64
C LEU A 99 -1.90 -19.93 1.19
N GLY A 100 -1.75 -19.13 2.25
CA GLY A 100 -2.84 -18.34 2.83
C GLY A 100 -2.89 -16.93 2.23
N LEU A 101 -3.92 -16.65 1.43
CA LEU A 101 -4.18 -15.35 0.82
C LEU A 101 -5.33 -14.65 1.53
N GLY A 102 -5.29 -13.32 1.63
CA GLY A 102 -6.41 -12.57 2.19
C GLY A 102 -6.04 -11.14 2.54
N ASP A 103 -6.97 -10.47 3.22
CA ASP A 103 -6.91 -9.06 3.56
C ASP A 103 -6.29 -8.82 4.96
N SER A 104 -6.75 -7.76 5.65
CA SER A 104 -6.37 -7.43 7.03
C SER A 104 -6.62 -8.55 8.04
N PHE A 105 -7.62 -9.40 7.84
CA PHE A 105 -7.95 -10.48 8.78
C PHE A 105 -6.99 -11.64 8.63
N THR A 106 -6.64 -12.01 7.40
CA THR A 106 -5.57 -12.98 7.12
C THR A 106 -4.19 -12.48 7.53
N TYR A 107 -3.94 -11.18 7.39
CA TYR A 107 -2.73 -10.55 7.94
C TYR A 107 -2.69 -10.55 9.50
N GLY A 108 -3.86 -10.66 10.15
CA GLY A 108 -3.98 -10.66 11.61
C GLY A 108 -3.81 -9.28 12.24
N ILE A 109 -4.43 -8.24 11.66
CA ILE A 109 -4.45 -6.91 12.29
C ILE A 109 -5.05 -7.03 13.70
N GLY A 110 -4.40 -6.39 14.67
CA GLY A 110 -4.84 -6.35 16.06
C GLY A 110 -4.35 -7.47 16.99
N VAL A 111 -3.75 -8.54 16.45
CA VAL A 111 -3.24 -9.67 17.26
C VAL A 111 -1.74 -9.87 17.12
N GLY A 112 -1.11 -10.57 18.06
CA GLY A 112 0.26 -11.06 17.99
C GLY A 112 0.48 -12.01 16.80
N PHE A 113 1.73 -12.20 16.37
CA PHE A 113 2.02 -13.06 15.21
C PHE A 113 1.58 -14.51 15.46
N GLU A 114 1.87 -15.01 16.65
CA GLU A 114 1.53 -16.38 17.08
C GLU A 114 0.03 -16.57 17.35
N GLU A 115 -0.74 -15.48 17.38
CA GLU A 115 -2.20 -15.48 17.56
C GLU A 115 -2.95 -15.39 16.23
N THR A 116 -2.23 -15.23 15.10
CA THR A 116 -2.86 -15.22 13.78
C THR A 116 -3.40 -16.61 13.44
N TYR A 117 -4.56 -16.68 12.79
CA TYR A 117 -5.20 -17.98 12.56
C TYR A 117 -4.37 -18.91 11.66
N LEU A 118 -3.57 -18.36 10.73
CA LEU A 118 -2.69 -19.17 9.89
C LEU A 118 -1.49 -19.72 10.68
N TYR A 119 -0.96 -18.96 11.65
CA TYR A 119 0.05 -19.48 12.56
C TYR A 119 -0.52 -20.60 13.42
N LEU A 120 -1.67 -20.35 14.06
CA LEU A 120 -2.34 -21.36 14.90
C LEU A 120 -2.69 -22.61 14.09
N LEU A 121 -3.16 -22.46 12.85
CA LEU A 121 -3.43 -23.60 11.96
C LEU A 121 -2.16 -24.39 11.64
N GLU A 122 -1.05 -23.71 11.34
CA GLU A 122 0.24 -24.36 11.08
C GLU A 122 0.73 -25.13 12.30
N THR A 123 0.66 -24.53 13.50
CA THR A 123 1.01 -25.19 14.76
C THR A 123 0.14 -26.42 15.00
N MET A 124 -1.19 -26.28 14.89
CA MET A 124 -2.13 -27.38 15.12
C MET A 124 -1.91 -28.56 14.16
N LEU A 125 -1.57 -28.28 12.90
CA LEU A 125 -1.33 -29.33 11.90
C LEU A 125 0.01 -30.04 12.10
N ASN A 126 1.03 -29.35 12.60
CA ASN A 126 2.33 -29.97 12.89
C ASN A 126 2.37 -30.67 14.26
N ASP A 127 1.50 -30.30 15.19
CA ASP A 127 1.34 -30.98 16.49
C ASP A 127 0.47 -32.25 16.38
N ASP A 128 -0.23 -32.46 15.26
CA ASP A 128 -1.05 -33.64 15.02
C ASP A 128 -0.18 -34.85 14.68
N VAL A 129 -0.17 -35.83 15.59
CA VAL A 129 0.64 -37.06 15.49
C VAL A 129 0.22 -37.97 14.33
N ASP A 130 -0.98 -37.79 13.78
CA ASP A 130 -1.46 -38.56 12.62
C ASP A 130 -0.96 -37.99 11.28
N ILE A 131 -0.44 -36.75 11.28
CA ILE A 131 0.14 -36.12 10.09
C ILE A 131 1.64 -36.43 10.03
N SER A 132 2.05 -37.22 9.03
CA SER A 132 3.47 -37.55 8.81
C SER A 132 4.22 -36.55 7.92
N LEU A 133 3.56 -35.49 7.47
CA LEU A 133 4.12 -34.44 6.61
C LEU A 133 4.45 -33.20 7.43
N ASN A 134 5.53 -32.50 7.06
CA ASN A 134 5.81 -31.17 7.56
C ASN A 134 4.83 -30.17 6.91
N VAL A 135 3.93 -29.57 7.67
CA VAL A 135 3.00 -28.58 7.12
C VAL A 135 3.64 -27.19 7.17
N GLU A 136 3.77 -26.57 6.01
CA GLU A 136 4.32 -25.22 5.88
C GLU A 136 3.23 -24.28 5.37
N ILE A 137 2.93 -23.21 6.10
CA ILE A 137 1.93 -22.23 5.71
C ILE A 137 2.61 -20.90 5.38
N ILE A 138 2.53 -20.51 4.11
CA ILE A 138 2.96 -19.19 3.63
C ILE A 138 1.83 -18.20 3.88
N LYS A 139 2.03 -17.30 4.85
CA LYS A 139 1.06 -16.35 5.38
C LYS A 139 1.07 -15.08 4.54
N ALA A 140 0.59 -15.20 3.31
CA ALA A 140 0.58 -14.15 2.29
C ALA A 140 -0.63 -13.20 2.39
N GLY A 141 -1.17 -12.99 3.60
CA GLY A 141 -2.19 -11.97 3.86
C GLY A 141 -1.60 -10.56 3.73
N ILE A 142 -2.30 -9.65 3.05
CA ILE A 142 -1.90 -8.24 2.92
C ILE A 142 -3.12 -7.35 3.18
N PRO A 143 -3.05 -6.36 4.08
CA PRO A 143 -4.19 -5.49 4.38
C PRO A 143 -4.78 -4.87 3.11
N ARG A 144 -6.12 -4.82 3.02
CA ARG A 144 -6.91 -4.33 1.88
C ARG A 144 -6.81 -5.15 0.59
N TYR A 145 -6.20 -6.34 0.62
CA TYR A 145 -6.21 -7.21 -0.55
C TYR A 145 -7.55 -7.93 -0.70
N TYR A 146 -8.18 -7.73 -1.84
CA TYR A 146 -9.44 -8.34 -2.26
C TYR A 146 -9.19 -9.33 -3.44
N PRO A 147 -10.20 -10.08 -3.93
CA PRO A 147 -9.99 -11.20 -4.86
C PRO A 147 -9.11 -10.92 -6.08
N GLU A 148 -9.19 -9.73 -6.69
CA GLU A 148 -8.34 -9.41 -7.85
C GLU A 148 -6.86 -9.28 -7.46
N THR A 149 -6.55 -8.56 -6.37
CA THR A 149 -5.18 -8.43 -5.87
C THR A 149 -4.62 -9.77 -5.37
N GLN A 150 -5.46 -10.59 -4.72
CA GLN A 150 -5.09 -11.94 -4.28
C GLN A 150 -4.79 -12.85 -5.49
N ARG A 151 -5.58 -12.75 -6.57
CA ARG A 151 -5.31 -13.46 -7.83
C ARG A 151 -3.98 -13.02 -8.45
N ILE A 152 -3.69 -11.72 -8.50
CA ILE A 152 -2.42 -11.21 -9.04
C ILE A 152 -1.25 -11.73 -8.18
N LEU A 153 -1.38 -11.69 -6.86
CA LEU A 153 -0.36 -12.20 -5.93
C LEU A 153 -0.10 -13.69 -6.17
N LEU A 154 -1.15 -14.49 -6.30
CA LEU A 154 -1.04 -15.90 -6.65
C LEU A 154 -0.32 -16.11 -7.98
N ASP A 155 -0.81 -15.46 -9.05
CA ASP A 155 -0.33 -15.66 -10.43
C ASP A 155 1.13 -15.22 -10.61
N LYS A 156 1.57 -14.18 -9.91
CA LYS A 156 2.90 -13.57 -10.09
C LYS A 156 3.95 -14.08 -9.12
N TYR A 157 3.54 -14.46 -7.92
CA TYR A 157 4.47 -14.77 -6.83
C TYR A 157 4.11 -16.06 -6.10
N GLY A 158 2.84 -16.23 -5.71
CA GLY A 158 2.38 -17.35 -4.88
C GLY A 158 2.62 -18.72 -5.49
N ARG A 159 2.40 -18.88 -6.81
CA ARG A 159 2.61 -20.15 -7.52
C ARG A 159 4.07 -20.62 -7.53
N ASN A 160 5.04 -19.71 -7.37
CA ASN A 160 6.46 -20.09 -7.35
C ASN A 160 6.81 -20.93 -6.12
N TYR A 161 6.01 -20.84 -5.05
CA TYR A 161 6.19 -21.65 -3.86
C TYR A 161 5.59 -23.05 -4.00
N GLU A 162 4.99 -23.43 -5.13
CA GLU A 162 4.42 -24.77 -5.35
C GLU A 162 3.44 -25.22 -4.23
N PRO A 163 2.42 -24.41 -3.88
CA PRO A 163 1.46 -24.79 -2.84
C PRO A 163 0.59 -25.98 -3.29
N ASP A 164 0.30 -26.90 -2.36
CA ASP A 164 -0.66 -27.99 -2.55
C ASP A 164 -2.10 -27.55 -2.27
N LEU A 165 -2.25 -26.56 -1.39
CA LEU A 165 -3.52 -25.98 -0.99
C LEU A 165 -3.42 -24.46 -0.96
N ILE A 166 -4.48 -23.80 -1.41
CA ILE A 166 -4.61 -22.34 -1.30
C ILE A 166 -5.82 -22.06 -0.43
N ILE A 167 -5.62 -21.33 0.66
CA ILE A 167 -6.68 -20.84 1.53
C ILE A 167 -6.90 -19.37 1.20
N ILE A 168 -8.16 -19.01 0.92
CA ILE A 168 -8.55 -17.63 0.61
C ILE A 168 -9.40 -17.09 1.75
N GLY A 169 -8.88 -16.10 2.46
CA GLY A 169 -9.63 -15.24 3.36
C GLY A 169 -10.41 -14.21 2.57
N PHE A 170 -11.73 -14.21 2.74
CA PHE A 170 -12.65 -13.30 2.09
C PHE A 170 -13.59 -12.70 3.12
N LEU A 171 -13.72 -11.37 3.11
CA LEU A 171 -14.60 -10.62 3.99
C LEU A 171 -15.60 -9.77 3.20
N PRO A 172 -16.72 -9.35 3.80
CA PRO A 172 -17.71 -8.51 3.11
C PRO A 172 -17.14 -7.20 2.54
N ASN A 173 -16.11 -6.60 3.16
CA ASN A 173 -15.44 -5.40 2.63
C ASN A 173 -14.74 -5.65 1.30
N ASP A 174 -14.35 -6.88 0.99
CA ASP A 174 -13.70 -7.21 -0.28
C ASP A 174 -14.63 -7.01 -1.48
N ILE A 175 -15.95 -7.08 -1.28
CA ILE A 175 -16.96 -6.75 -2.31
C ILE A 175 -16.86 -5.26 -2.69
N VAL A 176 -16.71 -4.41 -1.67
CA VAL A 176 -16.58 -2.96 -1.84
C VAL A 176 -15.24 -2.64 -2.50
N ASP A 177 -14.16 -3.27 -2.07
CA ASP A 177 -12.85 -3.08 -2.70
C ASP A 177 -12.82 -3.60 -4.15
N THR A 178 -13.54 -4.68 -4.46
CA THR A 178 -13.75 -5.16 -5.84
C THR A 178 -14.47 -4.14 -6.71
N HIS A 179 -15.44 -3.39 -6.15
CA HIS A 179 -16.11 -2.32 -6.89
C HIS A 179 -15.16 -1.16 -7.22
N PHE A 180 -14.25 -0.80 -6.30
CA PHE A 180 -13.30 0.30 -6.52
C PHE A 180 -12.09 -0.11 -7.39
N GLY A 181 -11.72 -1.38 -7.42
CA GLY A 181 -10.68 -1.92 -8.30
C GLY A 181 -9.26 -1.49 -7.96
N LEU A 182 -8.32 -1.75 -8.86
CA LEU A 182 -6.87 -1.59 -8.61
C LEU A 182 -6.42 -0.12 -8.46
N ASP A 183 -7.22 0.81 -8.97
CA ASP A 183 -6.95 2.26 -8.86
C ASP A 183 -7.41 2.84 -7.52
N ALA A 184 -8.03 2.04 -6.65
CA ALA A 184 -8.55 2.50 -5.36
C ALA A 184 -7.45 2.94 -4.39
N VAL A 185 -6.30 2.26 -4.43
CA VAL A 185 -5.13 2.57 -3.62
C VAL A 185 -3.93 2.60 -4.53
N VAL A 186 -3.43 3.81 -4.77
CA VAL A 186 -2.22 4.01 -5.54
C VAL A 186 -1.16 4.62 -4.65
N LEU A 187 -0.02 3.92 -4.53
CA LEU A 187 1.13 4.41 -3.80
C LEU A 187 2.19 4.92 -4.77
N ASP A 188 2.92 5.93 -4.33
CA ASP A 188 4.16 6.31 -4.98
C ASP A 188 5.32 5.37 -4.58
N ARG A 189 6.50 5.59 -5.17
CA ARG A 189 7.69 4.74 -4.92
C ARG A 189 8.21 4.74 -3.48
N SER A 190 7.80 5.69 -2.65
CA SER A 190 8.19 5.71 -1.22
C SER A 190 7.06 5.25 -0.30
N GLY A 191 5.94 4.77 -0.83
CA GLY A 191 4.85 4.22 -0.02
C GLY A 191 3.78 5.21 0.39
N TYR A 192 3.79 6.44 -0.13
CA TYR A 192 2.75 7.42 0.20
C TYR A 192 1.57 7.30 -0.77
N LEU A 193 0.36 7.40 -0.20
CA LEU A 193 -0.88 7.43 -0.97
C LEU A 193 -0.93 8.67 -1.85
N LYS A 194 -1.30 8.48 -3.12
CA LYS A 194 -1.52 9.55 -4.10
C LYS A 194 -2.89 9.42 -4.76
N THR A 195 -3.40 10.53 -5.29
CA THR A 195 -4.64 10.53 -6.06
C THR A 195 -4.45 9.87 -7.43
N LYS A 196 -5.56 9.41 -8.01
CA LYS A 196 -5.58 8.87 -9.38
C LYS A 196 -5.02 9.89 -10.38
N VAL A 197 -5.39 11.16 -10.22
CA VAL A 197 -4.92 12.25 -11.08
C VAL A 197 -3.40 12.39 -10.98
N ALA A 198 -2.83 12.39 -9.77
CA ALA A 198 -1.39 12.42 -9.59
C ALA A 198 -0.70 11.21 -10.22
N ASN A 199 -1.34 10.03 -10.17
CA ASN A 199 -0.82 8.84 -10.82
C ASN A 199 -0.79 8.94 -12.36
N ASP A 200 -1.84 9.50 -12.97
CA ASP A 200 -1.95 9.65 -14.43
C ASP A 200 -0.83 10.54 -15.01
N PHE A 201 -0.32 11.49 -14.23
CA PHE A 201 0.82 12.35 -14.60
C PHE A 201 2.20 11.69 -14.37
N GLY A 202 2.24 10.44 -13.92
CA GLY A 202 3.48 9.68 -13.69
C GLY A 202 4.46 10.40 -12.76
N ARG A 203 5.76 10.39 -13.11
CA ARG A 203 6.82 10.97 -12.26
C ARG A 203 6.64 12.46 -11.98
N PHE A 204 6.05 13.20 -12.93
CA PHE A 204 5.79 14.62 -12.75
C PHE A 204 4.67 14.83 -11.74
N GLY A 205 3.60 14.04 -11.83
CA GLY A 205 2.53 14.01 -10.84
C GLY A 205 3.05 13.66 -9.44
N ASP A 206 3.88 12.62 -9.33
CA ASP A 206 4.52 12.23 -8.07
C ASP A 206 5.34 13.38 -7.46
N PHE A 207 6.13 14.08 -8.29
CA PHE A 207 6.96 15.19 -7.84
C PHE A 207 6.12 16.35 -7.30
N ILE A 208 5.10 16.77 -8.05
CA ILE A 208 4.26 17.90 -7.66
C ILE A 208 3.39 17.56 -6.45
N TYR A 209 2.78 16.38 -6.42
CA TYR A 209 1.96 15.90 -5.31
C TYR A 209 2.76 15.88 -3.99
N ARG A 210 4.03 15.48 -4.04
CA ARG A 210 4.90 15.52 -2.84
C ARG A 210 5.27 16.93 -2.42
N ASN A 211 5.67 17.77 -3.38
CA ASN A 211 6.34 19.04 -3.10
C ASN A 211 5.40 20.24 -3.00
N SER A 212 4.12 20.11 -3.36
CA SER A 212 3.12 21.17 -3.19
C SER A 212 1.92 20.68 -2.38
N HIS A 213 1.73 21.28 -1.21
CA HIS A 213 0.52 21.06 -0.41
C HIS A 213 -0.70 21.69 -1.09
N PHE A 214 -0.53 22.81 -1.80
CA PHE A 214 -1.61 23.42 -2.56
C PHE A 214 -2.08 22.48 -3.67
N VAL A 215 -1.15 21.92 -4.46
CA VAL A 215 -1.53 21.03 -5.57
C VAL A 215 -2.22 19.75 -5.08
N ARG A 216 -1.85 19.23 -3.89
CA ARG A 216 -2.55 18.12 -3.23
C ARG A 216 -4.02 18.35 -2.92
N ILE A 217 -4.46 19.61 -2.82
CA ILE A 217 -5.87 19.93 -2.58
C ILE A 217 -6.67 19.86 -3.88
N VAL A 218 -6.02 20.13 -5.02
CA VAL A 218 -6.67 20.29 -6.33
C VAL A 218 -6.49 19.11 -7.27
N LEU A 219 -5.51 18.23 -7.02
CA LEU A 219 -5.32 16.92 -7.69
C LEU A 219 -5.82 15.77 -6.83
#